data_AF-A0A1G1A4T6-F1
#
_entry.id   AF-A0A1G1A4T6-F1
#
_cell.length_a   1.000
_cell.length_b   1.000
_cell.length_c   1.000
_cell.angle_alpha   90.00
_cell.angle_beta   90.00
_cell.angle_gamma   90.00
#
_symmetry.space_group_name_H-M   'P 1'
#
loop_
_entity.id
_entity.type
_entity.pdbx_description
1 polymer ?
#
loop_
_entity_poly.entity_id
_entity_poly.type
_entity_poly.pdbx_seq_one_letter_code
_entity_poly.pdbx_strand_id
1 'polypeptide(L)'
;MRVVNLVGLVLASLLTVHGLRASVAQIRYHRVRYGADRANAEALQEGMSFIHRWYPWHDRACMAIASAAYRESRARNEPAEGRFRTVAGRWCDEGLRLNPYKRQLNLLKTRLLAEQSLPAAITWWERYVRWHFWDPFNHRIRVELYARQGDYAAALDALEWTRGSDQYERARSSLRAAWSHEAEAGHQSPAVNTR
;
A
#
# COMPACT_ATOMS: atom_id res chain seq x y z
N MET A 1 6.44 -30.28 -41.80
CA MET A 1 5.16 -30.38 -41.05
C MET A 1 5.25 -31.00 -39.64
N ARG A 2 6.23 -31.85 -39.30
CA ARG A 2 6.28 -32.49 -37.95
C ARG A 2 6.65 -31.56 -36.78
N VAL A 3 7.48 -30.53 -37.02
CA VAL A 3 7.95 -29.60 -35.97
C VAL A 3 6.83 -28.68 -35.45
N VAL A 4 5.91 -28.26 -36.32
CA VAL A 4 4.79 -27.37 -35.96
C VAL A 4 3.83 -28.04 -34.96
N ASN A 5 3.61 -29.35 -35.10
CA ASN A 5 2.73 -30.11 -34.20
C ASN A 5 3.31 -30.27 -32.79
N LEU A 6 4.65 -30.40 -32.66
CA LEU A 6 5.31 -30.51 -31.36
C LEU A 6 5.26 -29.18 -30.59
N VAL A 7 5.55 -28.06 -31.26
CA VAL A 7 5.49 -26.72 -30.65
C VAL A 7 4.07 -26.42 -30.15
N GLY A 8 3.05 -26.72 -30.95
CA GLY A 8 1.65 -26.55 -30.55
C GLY A 8 1.27 -27.36 -29.31
N LEU A 9 1.69 -28.62 -29.23
CA LEU A 9 1.40 -29.50 -28.09
C LEU A 9 2.10 -29.05 -26.79
N VAL A 10 3.35 -28.57 -26.90
CA VAL A 10 4.10 -28.02 -25.77
C VAL A 10 3.42 -26.75 -25.24
N LEU A 11 3.06 -25.81 -26.14
CA LEU A 11 2.35 -24.59 -25.74
C LEU A 11 1.00 -24.87 -25.10
N ALA A 12 0.21 -25.78 -25.67
CA ALA A 12 -1.07 -26.19 -25.09
C ALA A 12 -0.89 -26.74 -23.67
N SER A 13 0.11 -27.60 -23.46
CA SER A 13 0.41 -28.19 -22.16
C SER A 13 0.82 -27.13 -21.13
N LEU A 14 1.68 -26.17 -21.51
CA LEU A 14 2.09 -25.07 -20.65
C LEU A 14 0.91 -24.18 -20.25
N LEU A 15 0.01 -23.88 -21.19
CA LEU A 15 -1.20 -23.09 -20.93
C LEU A 15 -2.18 -23.83 -20.01
N THR A 16 -2.37 -25.15 -20.19
CA THR A 16 -3.20 -25.96 -19.30
C THR A 16 -2.65 -25.98 -17.87
N VAL A 17 -1.33 -26.20 -17.71
CA VAL A 17 -0.68 -26.17 -16.38
C VAL A 17 -0.81 -24.78 -15.75
N HIS A 18 -0.63 -23.71 -16.52
CA HIS A 18 -0.81 -22.34 -16.06
C HIS A 18 -2.26 -22.09 -15.59
N GLY A 19 -3.25 -22.44 -16.41
CA GLY A 19 -4.67 -22.26 -16.08
C GLY A 19 -5.11 -23.05 -14.85
N LEU A 20 -4.59 -24.28 -14.68
CA LEU A 20 -4.83 -25.08 -13.48
C LEU A 20 -4.24 -24.41 -12.24
N ARG A 21 -2.98 -23.94 -12.32
CA ARG A 21 -2.32 -23.26 -11.20
C ARG A 21 -3.04 -21.98 -10.80
N ALA A 22 -3.45 -21.17 -11.77
CA ALA A 22 -4.22 -19.95 -11.55
C ALA A 22 -5.58 -20.26 -10.90
N SER A 23 -6.30 -21.27 -11.38
CA SER A 23 -7.60 -21.68 -10.84
C SER A 23 -7.49 -22.15 -9.38
N VAL A 24 -6.52 -23.02 -9.08
CA VAL A 24 -6.26 -23.49 -7.70
C VAL A 24 -5.89 -22.33 -6.78
N ALA A 25 -5.02 -21.43 -7.26
CA ALA A 25 -4.64 -20.23 -6.52
C ALA A 25 -5.84 -19.32 -6.22
N GLN A 26 -6.72 -19.09 -7.20
CA GLN A 26 -7.91 -18.24 -7.06
C GLN A 26 -8.92 -18.86 -6.08
N ILE A 27 -9.19 -20.16 -6.17
CA ILE A 27 -10.08 -20.87 -5.24
C ILE A 27 -9.55 -20.76 -3.81
N ARG A 28 -8.25 -21.02 -3.61
CA ARG A 28 -7.63 -20.93 -2.29
C ARG A 28 -7.59 -19.49 -1.79
N TYR A 29 -7.32 -18.52 -2.66
CA TYR A 29 -7.38 -17.10 -2.33
C TYR A 29 -8.76 -16.73 -1.79
N HIS A 30 -9.84 -17.14 -2.46
CA HIS A 30 -11.19 -16.87 -1.98
C HIS A 30 -11.45 -17.50 -0.62
N ARG A 31 -11.06 -18.76 -0.41
CA ARG A 31 -11.23 -19.46 0.87
C ARG A 31 -10.50 -18.75 2.01
N VAL A 32 -9.23 -18.39 1.80
CA VAL A 32 -8.42 -17.73 2.85
C VAL A 32 -8.89 -16.29 3.09
N ARG A 33 -9.24 -15.56 2.02
CA ARG A 33 -9.59 -14.13 2.12
C ARG A 33 -10.98 -13.88 2.67
N TYR A 34 -11.95 -14.73 2.33
CA TYR A 34 -13.37 -14.52 2.62
C TYR A 34 -13.99 -15.62 3.48
N GLY A 35 -13.25 -16.69 3.80
CA GLY A 35 -13.69 -17.75 4.68
C GLY A 35 -13.61 -17.40 6.17
N ALA A 36 -13.78 -18.43 7.01
CA ALA A 36 -13.83 -18.30 8.47
C ALA A 36 -12.57 -17.64 9.06
N ASP A 37 -11.39 -17.94 8.50
CA ASP A 37 -10.11 -17.48 9.03
C ASP A 37 -9.69 -16.08 8.56
N ARG A 38 -10.59 -15.31 7.91
CA ARG A 38 -10.24 -14.00 7.33
C ARG A 38 -9.68 -12.98 8.32
N ALA A 39 -9.98 -13.14 9.61
CA ALA A 39 -9.50 -12.29 10.69
C ALA A 39 -8.16 -12.76 11.29
N ASN A 40 -7.75 -14.01 11.04
CA ASN A 40 -6.50 -14.57 11.56
C ASN A 40 -5.35 -14.21 10.62
N ALA A 41 -4.48 -13.29 11.05
CA ALA A 41 -3.36 -12.81 10.25
C ALA A 41 -2.32 -13.91 9.94
N GLU A 42 -2.10 -14.86 10.84
CA GLU A 42 -1.14 -15.95 10.65
C GLU A 42 -1.68 -16.96 9.63
N ALA A 43 -2.95 -17.35 9.75
CA ALA A 43 -3.61 -18.20 8.76
C ALA A 43 -3.64 -17.54 7.37
N LEU A 44 -3.87 -16.22 7.32
CA LEU A 44 -3.82 -15.45 6.09
C LEU A 44 -2.41 -15.45 5.50
N GLN A 45 -1.38 -15.22 6.32
CA GLN A 45 0.02 -15.25 5.88
C GLN A 45 0.41 -16.62 5.33
N GLU A 46 0.08 -17.71 6.03
CA GLU A 46 0.38 -19.07 5.59
C GLU A 46 -0.33 -19.41 4.27
N GLY A 47 -1.66 -19.19 4.23
CA GLY A 47 -2.49 -19.50 3.07
C GLY A 47 -2.06 -18.72 1.83
N MET A 48 -1.75 -17.44 1.98
CA MET A 48 -1.30 -16.60 0.87
C MET A 48 0.15 -16.85 0.47
N SER A 49 1.02 -17.26 1.40
CA SER A 49 2.38 -17.71 1.08
C SER A 49 2.36 -18.99 0.24
N PHE A 50 1.45 -19.91 0.57
CA PHE A 50 1.20 -21.08 -0.28
C PHE A 50 0.74 -20.66 -1.68
N ILE A 51 -0.24 -19.75 -1.77
CA ILE A 51 -0.76 -19.27 -3.06
C ILE A 51 0.36 -18.68 -3.90
N HIS A 52 1.23 -17.85 -3.32
CA HIS A 52 2.35 -17.25 -4.06
C HIS A 52 3.38 -18.30 -4.51
N ARG A 53 3.74 -19.28 -3.67
CA ARG A 53 4.62 -20.40 -4.10
C ARG A 53 3.99 -21.20 -5.25
N TRP A 54 2.68 -21.44 -5.18
CA TRP A 54 1.95 -22.19 -6.19
C TRP A 54 1.73 -21.40 -7.47
N TYR A 55 1.49 -20.10 -7.39
CA TYR A 55 1.25 -19.21 -8.52
C TYR A 55 1.85 -17.82 -8.23
N PRO A 56 3.15 -17.61 -8.55
CA PRO A 56 3.88 -16.40 -8.17
C PRO A 56 3.32 -15.10 -8.74
N TRP A 57 2.49 -15.18 -9.79
CA TRP A 57 1.89 -14.02 -10.47
C TRP A 57 0.66 -13.44 -9.74
N HIS A 58 0.31 -13.97 -8.56
CA HIS A 58 -0.88 -13.56 -7.81
C HIS A 58 -0.64 -12.30 -6.95
N ASP A 59 -0.56 -11.11 -7.56
CA ASP A 59 -0.33 -9.82 -6.87
C ASP A 59 -1.30 -9.56 -5.70
N ARG A 60 -2.57 -9.98 -5.85
CA ARG A 60 -3.60 -9.84 -4.80
C ARG A 60 -3.27 -10.60 -3.52
N ALA A 61 -2.54 -11.71 -3.61
CA ALA A 61 -2.13 -12.49 -2.44
C ALA A 61 -1.07 -11.71 -1.65
N CYS A 62 -0.08 -11.15 -2.36
CA CYS A 62 0.95 -10.28 -1.79
C CYS A 62 0.31 -9.08 -1.09
N MET A 63 -0.63 -8.40 -1.76
CA MET A 63 -1.38 -7.27 -1.17
C MET A 63 -2.16 -7.66 0.08
N ALA A 64 -2.80 -8.84 0.08
CA ALA A 64 -3.56 -9.31 1.23
C ALA A 64 -2.66 -9.57 2.45
N ILE A 65 -1.52 -10.25 2.27
CA ILE A 65 -0.54 -10.48 3.35
C ILE A 65 0.00 -9.16 3.85
N ALA A 66 0.48 -8.31 2.94
CA ALA A 66 1.12 -7.06 3.30
C ALA A 66 0.17 -6.16 4.12
N SER A 67 -1.09 -6.07 3.70
CA SER A 67 -2.11 -5.29 4.41
C SER A 67 -2.48 -5.89 5.76
N ALA A 68 -2.54 -7.22 5.87
CA ALA A 68 -2.86 -7.89 7.14
C ALA A 68 -1.71 -7.72 8.15
N ALA A 69 -0.48 -7.97 7.71
CA ALA A 69 0.71 -7.78 8.52
C ALA A 69 0.86 -6.32 8.97
N TYR A 70 0.59 -5.34 8.11
CA TYR A 70 0.63 -3.94 8.50
C TYR A 70 -0.45 -3.58 9.54
N ARG A 71 -1.66 -4.15 9.45
CA ARG A 71 -2.67 -3.95 10.50
C ARG A 71 -2.24 -4.56 11.83
N GLU A 72 -1.68 -5.77 11.81
CA GLU A 72 -1.18 -6.42 13.03
C GLU A 72 -0.01 -5.67 13.65
N SER A 73 0.91 -5.12 12.84
CA SER A 73 2.01 -4.32 13.39
C SER A 73 1.49 -3.08 14.12
N ARG A 74 0.36 -2.51 13.70
CA ARG A 74 -0.27 -1.37 14.37
C ARG A 74 -1.07 -1.74 15.62
N ALA A 75 -1.38 -3.02 15.82
CA ALA A 75 -2.23 -3.50 16.92
C ALA A 75 -1.45 -4.14 18.07
N ARG A 76 -0.15 -4.39 17.92
CA ARG A 76 0.68 -5.15 18.88
C ARG A 76 1.81 -4.30 19.47
N ASN A 77 2.32 -4.72 20.63
CA ASN A 77 3.48 -4.13 21.30
C ASN A 77 4.83 -4.58 20.69
N GLU A 78 5.90 -3.91 21.09
CA GLU A 78 7.14 -3.68 20.31
C GLU A 78 7.93 -4.89 19.76
N PRO A 79 7.95 -6.12 20.30
CA PRO A 79 8.67 -7.19 19.60
C PRO A 79 7.91 -7.73 18.38
N ALA A 80 6.59 -7.90 18.52
CA ALA A 80 5.74 -8.44 17.47
C ALA A 80 5.49 -7.42 16.36
N GLU A 81 5.46 -6.13 16.72
CA GLU A 81 5.34 -5.01 15.78
C GLU A 81 6.44 -5.04 14.71
N GLY A 82 7.70 -5.15 15.10
CA GLY A 82 8.84 -5.16 14.17
C GLY A 82 8.79 -6.33 13.18
N ARG A 83 8.41 -7.52 13.65
CA ARG A 83 8.24 -8.72 12.81
C ARG A 83 7.16 -8.49 11.75
N PHE A 84 5.97 -8.06 12.15
CA PHE A 84 4.86 -7.85 11.23
C PHE A 84 5.12 -6.68 10.26
N ARG A 85 5.82 -5.63 10.68
CA ARG A 85 6.25 -4.53 9.80
C ARG A 85 7.21 -5.04 8.71
N THR A 86 8.16 -5.90 9.07
CA THR A 86 9.10 -6.51 8.10
C THR A 86 8.37 -7.38 7.09
N VAL A 87 7.41 -8.21 7.54
CA VAL A 87 6.56 -9.02 6.67
C VAL A 87 5.75 -8.13 5.72
N ALA A 88 5.16 -7.05 6.23
CA ALA A 88 4.40 -6.09 5.43
C ALA A 88 5.25 -5.47 4.32
N GLY A 89 6.46 -5.01 4.64
CA GLY A 89 7.41 -4.45 3.67
C GLY A 89 7.77 -5.44 2.57
N ARG A 90 8.21 -6.65 2.95
CA ARG A 90 8.60 -7.69 2.00
C ARG A 90 7.49 -8.01 0.99
N TRP A 91 6.28 -8.27 1.48
CA TRP A 91 5.16 -8.63 0.61
C TRP A 91 4.60 -7.45 -0.18
N CYS A 92 4.75 -6.22 0.34
CA CYS A 92 4.44 -5.01 -0.41
C CYS A 92 5.36 -4.87 -1.63
N ASP A 93 6.67 -5.04 -1.43
CA ASP A 93 7.66 -4.96 -2.49
C ASP A 93 7.49 -6.08 -3.54
N GLU A 94 7.22 -7.31 -3.09
CA GLU A 94 6.93 -8.40 -4.01
C GLU A 94 5.65 -8.16 -4.83
N GLY A 95 4.60 -7.63 -4.20
CA GLY A 95 3.38 -7.24 -4.91
C GLY A 95 3.62 -6.13 -5.94
N LEU A 96 4.45 -5.14 -5.61
CA LEU A 96 4.81 -4.04 -6.52
C LEU A 96 5.71 -4.50 -7.67
N ARG A 97 6.55 -5.53 -7.45
CA ARG A 97 7.32 -6.17 -8.52
C ARG A 97 6.42 -6.83 -9.57
N LEU A 98 5.29 -7.38 -9.15
CA LEU A 98 4.29 -7.99 -10.04
C LEU A 98 3.37 -6.94 -10.68
N ASN A 99 3.00 -5.91 -9.93
CA ASN A 99 2.11 -4.85 -10.39
C ASN A 99 2.51 -3.48 -9.79
N PRO A 100 3.42 -2.75 -10.46
CA PRO A 100 3.96 -1.49 -9.94
C PRO A 100 2.92 -0.36 -9.86
N TYR A 101 1.80 -0.48 -10.58
CA TYR A 101 0.74 0.52 -10.66
C TYR A 101 -0.41 0.26 -9.66
N LYS A 102 -0.31 -0.77 -8.83
CA LYS A 102 -1.36 -1.10 -7.86
C LYS A 102 -1.45 -0.02 -6.77
N ARG A 103 -2.50 0.81 -6.81
CA ARG A 103 -2.72 1.93 -5.86
C ARG A 103 -2.62 1.51 -4.39
N GLN A 104 -3.26 0.41 -4.01
CA GLN A 104 -3.29 -0.05 -2.62
C GLN A 104 -1.90 -0.42 -2.10
N LEU A 105 -1.06 -1.03 -2.95
CA LEU A 105 0.30 -1.39 -2.60
C LEU A 105 1.20 -0.15 -2.52
N ASN A 106 1.07 0.79 -3.47
CA ASN A 106 1.80 2.05 -3.41
C ASN A 106 1.44 2.84 -2.15
N LEU A 107 0.16 2.90 -1.77
CA LEU A 107 -0.28 3.59 -0.55
C LEU A 107 0.28 2.90 0.70
N LEU A 108 0.31 1.57 0.71
CA LEU A 108 0.91 0.80 1.79
C LEU A 108 2.42 1.07 1.91
N LYS A 109 3.14 1.07 0.78
CA LYS A 109 4.58 1.40 0.75
C LYS A 109 4.84 2.81 1.26
N THR A 110 4.05 3.79 0.83
CA THR A 110 4.11 5.17 1.32
C THR A 110 3.92 5.25 2.83
N ARG A 111 2.95 4.50 3.40
CA ARG A 111 2.74 4.45 4.86
C ARG A 111 3.92 3.83 5.60
N LEU A 112 4.43 2.71 5.11
CA LEU A 112 5.62 2.05 5.68
C LEU A 112 6.85 2.97 5.65
N LEU A 113 7.04 3.71 4.55
CA LEU A 113 8.10 4.70 4.44
C LEU A 113 7.88 5.89 5.39
N ALA A 114 6.64 6.37 5.53
CA ALA A 114 6.34 7.54 6.36
C ALA A 114 6.55 7.29 7.86
N GLU A 115 6.64 6.03 8.28
CA GLU A 115 7.04 5.65 9.66
C GLU A 115 8.55 5.80 9.89
N GLN A 116 9.36 5.86 8.82
CA GLN A 116 10.83 5.93 8.89
C GLN A 116 11.34 7.30 8.41
N SER A 117 10.78 7.80 7.32
CA SER A 117 11.18 9.04 6.65
C SER A 117 9.99 9.59 5.86
N LEU A 118 9.42 10.69 6.34
CA LEU A 118 8.34 11.39 5.64
C LEU A 118 8.77 11.89 4.24
N PRO A 119 9.99 12.47 4.05
CA PRO A 119 10.46 12.82 2.72
C PRO A 119 10.50 11.64 1.74
N ALA A 120 10.97 10.47 2.18
CA ALA A 120 11.01 9.27 1.33
C ALA A 120 9.59 8.81 0.92
N ALA A 121 8.63 8.91 1.84
CA ALA A 121 7.23 8.60 1.56
C ALA A 121 6.61 9.53 0.51
N ILE A 122 6.91 10.83 0.61
CA ILE A 122 6.48 11.86 -0.34
C ILE A 122 7.06 11.58 -1.73
N THR A 123 8.38 11.41 -1.84
CA THR A 123 9.03 11.09 -3.11
C THR A 123 8.45 9.82 -3.75
N TRP A 124 8.20 8.78 -2.95
CA TRP A 124 7.58 7.54 -3.46
C TRP A 124 6.17 7.80 -4.01
N TRP A 125 5.33 8.50 -3.24
CA TRP A 125 3.94 8.74 -3.63
C TRP A 125 3.86 9.66 -4.84
N GLU A 126 4.65 10.72 -4.92
CA GLU A 126 4.72 11.61 -6.09
C GLU A 126 5.05 10.86 -7.37
N ARG A 127 6.03 9.93 -7.31
CA ARG A 127 6.36 9.10 -8.47
C ARG A 127 5.16 8.28 -8.94
N TYR A 128 4.36 7.75 -8.01
CA TYR A 128 3.12 7.05 -8.34
C TYR A 128 2.05 8.01 -8.92
N VAL A 129 1.85 9.18 -8.31
CA VAL A 129 0.87 10.18 -8.78
C VAL A 129 1.17 10.66 -10.19
N ARG A 130 2.43 10.75 -10.63
CA ARG A 130 2.76 11.13 -12.02
C ARG A 130 2.04 10.28 -13.08
N TRP A 131 1.83 9.00 -12.80
CA TRP A 131 1.12 8.09 -13.71
C TRP A 131 -0.40 8.10 -13.54
N HIS A 132 -0.90 8.59 -12.40
CA HIS A 132 -2.31 8.54 -12.01
C HIS A 132 -2.78 9.91 -11.50
N PHE A 133 -2.32 10.96 -12.17
CA PHE A 133 -2.45 12.34 -11.72
C PHE A 133 -3.92 12.76 -11.62
N TRP A 134 -4.75 12.33 -12.58
CA TRP A 134 -6.16 12.71 -12.67
C TRP A 134 -7.06 12.18 -11.53
N ASP A 135 -6.57 11.32 -10.64
CA ASP A 135 -7.38 10.76 -9.55
C ASP A 135 -7.30 11.67 -8.31
N PRO A 136 -8.41 12.33 -7.89
CA PRO A 136 -8.44 13.21 -6.73
C PRO A 136 -8.01 12.53 -5.42
N PHE A 137 -8.20 11.21 -5.31
CA PHE A 137 -7.72 10.46 -4.14
C PHE A 137 -6.20 10.58 -3.99
N ASN A 138 -5.46 10.57 -5.10
CA ASN A 138 -4.01 10.64 -5.06
C ASN A 138 -3.52 12.01 -4.57
N HIS A 139 -4.23 13.06 -4.95
CA HIS A 139 -3.98 14.42 -4.49
C HIS A 139 -4.33 14.62 -3.02
N ARG A 140 -5.43 14.03 -2.53
CA ARG A 140 -5.76 14.02 -1.10
C ARG A 140 -4.62 13.44 -0.26
N ILE A 141 -4.02 12.32 -0.69
CA ILE A 141 -2.87 11.73 0.01
C ILE A 141 -1.65 12.66 -0.05
N ARG A 142 -1.43 13.42 -1.15
CA ARG A 142 -0.36 14.45 -1.19
C ARG A 142 -0.61 15.56 -0.17
N VAL A 143 -1.85 16.05 -0.04
CA VAL A 143 -2.22 17.03 1.00
C VAL A 143 -1.87 16.50 2.39
N GLU A 144 -2.28 15.26 2.69
CA GLU A 144 -1.98 14.62 3.98
C GLU A 144 -0.46 14.54 4.25
N LEU A 145 0.35 14.20 3.24
CA LEU A 145 1.80 14.07 3.41
C LEU A 145 2.52 15.41 3.54
N TYR A 146 2.21 16.39 2.67
CA TYR A 146 2.83 17.72 2.72
C TYR A 146 2.45 18.47 4.01
N ALA A 147 1.18 18.40 4.42
CA ALA A 147 0.74 19.01 5.67
C ALA A 147 1.44 18.41 6.88
N ARG A 148 1.69 17.08 6.88
CA ARG A 148 2.50 16.42 7.93
C ARG A 148 3.98 16.84 7.92
N GLN A 149 4.50 17.29 6.78
CA GLN A 149 5.87 17.77 6.66
C GLN A 149 5.99 19.25 7.07
N GLY A 150 4.88 19.96 7.18
CA GLY A 150 4.85 21.42 7.36
C GLY A 150 4.97 22.21 6.04
N ASP A 151 4.91 21.53 4.89
CA ASP A 151 4.90 22.21 3.59
C ASP A 151 3.45 22.56 3.19
N TYR A 152 2.91 23.59 3.84
CA TYR A 152 1.52 24.00 3.64
C TYR A 152 1.26 24.59 2.25
N ALA A 153 2.28 25.17 1.61
CA ALA A 153 2.16 25.66 0.24
C ALA A 153 1.92 24.50 -0.74
N ALA A 154 2.77 23.46 -0.71
CA ALA A 154 2.56 22.28 -1.54
C ALA A 154 1.26 21.53 -1.18
N ALA A 155 0.85 21.55 0.09
CA ALA A 155 -0.43 20.99 0.52
C ALA A 155 -1.63 21.75 -0.07
N LEU A 156 -1.60 23.08 -0.13
CA LEU A 156 -2.64 23.89 -0.77
C LEU A 156 -2.70 23.66 -2.28
N ASP A 157 -1.55 23.58 -2.95
CA ASP A 157 -1.49 23.28 -4.38
C ASP A 157 -2.08 21.90 -4.68
N ALA A 158 -1.78 20.90 -3.84
CA ALA A 158 -2.35 19.56 -3.99
C ALA A 158 -3.87 19.53 -3.69
N LEU A 159 -4.35 20.33 -2.73
CA LEU A 159 -5.77 20.42 -2.38
C LEU A 159 -6.60 20.88 -3.58
N GLU A 160 -6.04 21.73 -4.43
CA GLU A 160 -6.75 22.28 -5.57
C GLU A 160 -7.19 21.24 -6.59
N TRP A 161 -6.36 20.23 -6.80
CA TRP A 161 -6.67 19.07 -7.64
C TRP A 161 -7.76 18.17 -7.08
N THR A 162 -8.20 18.38 -5.84
CA THR A 162 -9.30 17.63 -5.24
C THR A 162 -10.66 18.33 -5.35
N ARG A 163 -10.69 19.59 -5.79
CA ARG A 163 -11.93 20.38 -5.90
C ARG A 163 -12.97 19.68 -6.78
N GLY A 164 -14.24 19.77 -6.36
CA GLY A 164 -15.36 19.14 -7.06
C GLY A 164 -15.46 17.61 -6.88
N SER A 165 -14.55 16.99 -6.12
CA SER A 165 -14.60 15.55 -5.79
C SER A 165 -15.07 15.29 -4.36
N ASP A 166 -15.45 14.05 -4.08
CA ASP A 166 -15.75 13.56 -2.72
C ASP A 166 -14.52 13.54 -1.79
N GLN A 167 -13.31 13.75 -2.33
CA GLN A 167 -12.07 13.80 -1.57
C GLN A 167 -11.76 15.19 -1.00
N TYR A 168 -12.38 16.26 -1.53
CA TYR A 168 -12.05 17.64 -1.17
C TYR A 168 -12.21 17.92 0.33
N GLU A 169 -13.38 17.63 0.90
CA GLU A 169 -13.63 17.94 2.31
C GLU A 169 -12.73 17.13 3.25
N ARG A 170 -12.36 15.90 2.86
CA ARG A 170 -11.40 15.09 3.60
C ARG A 170 -9.99 15.70 3.54
N ALA A 171 -9.52 16.07 2.36
CA ALA A 171 -8.23 16.73 2.17
C ALA A 171 -8.14 18.03 2.98
N ARG A 172 -9.17 18.87 2.87
CA ARG A 172 -9.29 20.15 3.56
C ARG A 172 -9.29 19.99 5.07
N SER A 173 -10.01 18.99 5.59
CA SER A 173 -10.05 18.71 7.03
C SER A 173 -8.69 18.25 7.55
N SER A 174 -7.97 17.40 6.81
CA SER A 174 -6.61 16.98 7.17
C SER A 174 -5.62 18.16 7.18
N LEU A 175 -5.69 19.05 6.20
CA LEU A 175 -4.84 20.25 6.16
C LEU A 175 -5.10 21.17 7.36
N ARG A 176 -6.38 21.42 7.67
CA ARG A 176 -6.76 22.25 8.83
C ARG A 176 -6.28 21.67 10.15
N ALA A 177 -6.44 20.37 10.35
CA ALA A 177 -5.99 19.71 11.58
C ALA A 177 -4.46 19.83 11.76
N ALA A 178 -3.70 19.65 10.69
CA ALA A 178 -2.23 19.82 10.73
C ALA A 178 -1.82 21.27 11.02
N TRP A 179 -2.55 22.25 10.49
CA TRP A 179 -2.29 23.67 10.74
C TRP A 179 -2.60 24.07 12.18
N SER A 180 -3.74 23.61 12.73
CA SER A 180 -4.09 23.84 14.14
C SER A 180 -3.02 23.30 15.09
N HIS A 181 -2.51 22.10 14.83
CA HIS A 181 -1.44 21.52 15.64
C HIS A 181 -0.14 22.34 15.61
N GLU A 182 0.24 22.89 14.46
CA GLU A 182 1.42 23.77 14.37
C GLU A 182 1.20 25.08 15.13
N ALA A 183 0.02 25.70 14.98
CA ALA A 183 -0.31 26.93 15.68
C ALA A 183 -0.26 26.73 17.21
N GLU A 184 -0.77 25.62 17.72
CA GLU A 184 -0.70 25.25 19.14
C GLU A 184 0.74 24.97 19.60
N ALA A 185 1.54 24.27 18.80
CA ALA A 185 2.95 24.00 19.10
C ALA A 185 3.79 25.30 19.14
N GLY A 186 3.51 26.25 18.25
CA GLY A 186 4.17 27.56 18.22
C GLY A 186 3.86 28.44 19.45
N HIS A 187 2.67 28.29 20.06
CA HIS A 187 2.29 29.01 21.28
C HIS A 187 2.92 28.43 22.57
N GLN A 188 3.50 27.22 22.51
CA GLN A 188 4.20 26.60 23.63
C GLN A 188 5.72 26.84 23.60
N SER A 189 6.20 27.74 22.74
CA SER A 189 7.62 28.13 22.72
C SER A 189 8.00 28.75 24.07
N PRO A 190 9.01 28.22 24.79
CA PRO A 190 9.26 28.55 26.18
C PRO A 190 9.61 30.04 26.30
N ALA A 191 8.98 30.69 27.28
CA ALA A 191 9.40 32.00 27.75
C ALA A 191 10.92 31.98 27.92
N VAL A 192 11.61 32.73 27.05
CA VAL A 192 13.04 32.97 27.14
C VAL A 192 13.27 33.55 28.53
N ASN A 193 13.77 32.74 29.44
CA ASN A 193 14.14 33.14 30.78
C ASN A 193 15.44 33.94 30.65
N THR A 194 15.32 35.21 30.27
CA THR A 194 16.41 36.18 30.36
C THR A 194 16.65 36.46 31.84
N ARG A 195 17.61 35.73 32.41
CA ARG A 195 18.32 36.14 33.62
C ARG A 195 19.64 36.77 33.23
#